data_AF-A0A398CXE0-F1
#
_entry.id   AF-A0A398CXE0-F1
#
_cell.length_a   1.000
_cell.length_b   1.000
_cell.length_c   1.000
_cell.angle_alpha   90.00
_cell.angle_beta   90.00
_cell.angle_gamma   90.00
#
_symmetry.space_group_name_H-M   'P 1'
#
loop_
_entity.id
_entity.type
_entity.pdbx_description
1 polymer ?
#
loop_
_entity_poly.entity_id
_entity_poly.type
_entity_poly.pdbx_seq_one_letter_code
_entity_poly.pdbx_strand_id
1 'polypeptide(L)'
;MLMENVLASLGLALLFIVLGVPLMLGKVKRNSLYGARFPATMADDRVWDVVNRKTGLMFVAGGAVAGIVDLLAVAGVVTRDVGQYVVGALVVYILIASVWLWRYSERVARDRGVTARDMEVGRTTPLLVAIGCFAVAVAGVLSAFSTPNPWLGFRVPATFADPAVWHQVNLKAGLTLSVLSGVFGFMFLGLRSMTESERKRLFSGLFIGWLAAILLVAVAGTLFANSLAR
;
A
#
# COMPACT_ATOMS: atom_id res chain seq x y z
N MET A 1 -19.49 -11.40 8.22
CA MET A 1 -18.10 -11.82 8.02
C MET A 1 -17.79 -12.43 6.64
N LEU A 2 -18.42 -13.52 6.20
CA LEU A 2 -18.06 -14.15 4.90
C LEU A 2 -18.29 -13.24 3.69
N MET A 3 -19.51 -12.71 3.56
CA MET A 3 -19.89 -11.85 2.43
C MET A 3 -19.04 -10.57 2.36
N GLU A 4 -18.74 -10.00 3.53
CA GLU A 4 -18.01 -8.72 3.66
C GLU A 4 -16.56 -8.84 3.20
N ASN A 5 -15.88 -9.93 3.58
CA ASN A 5 -14.49 -10.16 3.18
C ASN A 5 -14.36 -10.39 1.67
N VAL A 6 -15.30 -11.14 1.10
CA VAL A 6 -15.37 -11.39 -0.36
C VAL A 6 -15.66 -10.10 -1.13
N LEU A 7 -16.56 -9.25 -0.63
CA LEU A 7 -16.83 -7.95 -1.26
C LEU A 7 -15.60 -7.04 -1.23
N ALA A 8 -14.85 -7.04 -0.12
CA ALA A 8 -13.63 -6.26 -0.01
C ALA A 8 -12.54 -6.75 -0.97
N SER A 9 -12.33 -8.07 -1.07
CA SER A 9 -11.31 -8.65 -1.95
C SER A 9 -11.67 -8.51 -3.44
N LEU A 10 -12.94 -8.74 -3.82
CA LEU A 10 -13.43 -8.48 -5.17
C LEU A 10 -13.35 -6.99 -5.52
N GLY A 11 -13.68 -6.11 -4.58
CA GLY A 11 -13.52 -4.66 -4.76
C GLY A 11 -12.07 -4.26 -5.03
N LEU A 12 -11.13 -4.87 -4.32
CA LEU A 12 -9.69 -4.66 -4.54
C LEU A 12 -9.25 -5.21 -5.92
N ALA A 13 -9.70 -6.40 -6.29
CA ALA A 13 -9.43 -7.00 -7.60
C ALA A 13 -9.92 -6.10 -8.74
N LEU A 14 -11.16 -5.60 -8.64
CA LEU A 14 -11.73 -4.65 -9.59
C LEU A 14 -10.95 -3.33 -9.62
N LEU A 15 -10.54 -2.80 -8.47
CA LEU A 15 -9.72 -1.59 -8.39
C LEU A 15 -8.41 -1.77 -9.18
N PHE A 16 -7.70 -2.89 -9.01
CA PHE A 16 -6.47 -3.16 -9.77
C PHE A 16 -6.74 -3.24 -11.28
N ILE A 17 -7.85 -3.85 -11.71
CA ILE A 17 -8.22 -3.90 -13.13
C ILE A 17 -8.50 -2.48 -13.66
N VAL A 18 -9.34 -1.71 -12.96
CA VAL A 18 -9.70 -0.33 -13.33
C VAL A 18 -8.47 0.57 -13.41
N LEU A 19 -7.54 0.45 -12.46
CA LEU A 19 -6.26 1.16 -12.49
C LEU A 19 -5.26 0.56 -13.50
N GLY A 20 -5.38 -0.68 -13.91
CA GLY A 20 -4.47 -1.31 -14.86
C GLY A 20 -4.80 -0.99 -16.31
N VAL A 21 -6.09 -0.97 -16.66
CA VAL A 21 -6.57 -0.80 -18.04
C VAL A 21 -6.05 0.48 -18.72
N PRO A 22 -6.19 1.70 -18.18
CA PRO A 22 -5.74 2.89 -18.88
C PRO A 22 -4.20 2.95 -19.02
N LEU A 23 -3.46 2.37 -18.07
CA LEU A 23 -2.01 2.21 -18.16
C LEU A 23 -1.63 1.23 -19.29
N MET A 24 -2.29 0.06 -19.33
CA MET A 24 -2.07 -0.99 -20.35
C MET A 24 -2.35 -0.47 -21.76
N LEU A 25 -3.37 0.38 -21.90
CA LEU A 25 -3.74 1.02 -23.17
C LEU A 25 -2.82 2.20 -23.55
N GLY A 26 -1.93 2.64 -22.67
CA GLY A 26 -1.06 3.81 -22.88
C GLY A 26 -1.83 5.14 -22.94
N LYS A 27 -2.98 5.22 -22.25
CA LYS A 27 -3.80 6.44 -22.19
C LYS A 27 -3.31 7.45 -21.14
N VAL A 28 -2.42 7.01 -20.25
CA VAL A 28 -1.93 7.80 -19.13
C VAL A 28 -0.62 8.48 -19.53
N LYS A 29 -0.67 9.81 -19.68
CA LYS A 29 0.54 10.63 -19.91
C LYS A 29 1.43 10.68 -18.67
N ARG A 30 2.73 10.96 -18.86
CA ARG A 30 3.69 11.14 -17.77
C ARG A 30 3.19 12.18 -16.78
N ASN A 31 3.13 11.78 -15.51
CA ASN A 31 2.61 12.59 -14.43
C ASN A 31 3.24 12.16 -13.09
N SER A 32 3.10 12.99 -12.06
CA SER A 32 3.72 12.76 -10.75
C SER A 32 2.89 11.90 -9.80
N LEU A 33 1.67 11.49 -10.17
CA LEU A 33 0.72 10.83 -9.26
C LEU A 33 0.53 9.33 -9.56
N TYR A 34 0.42 8.97 -10.83
CA TYR A 34 -0.16 7.71 -11.27
C TYR A 34 0.69 7.04 -12.36
N GLY A 35 0.97 5.76 -12.16
CA GLY A 35 1.88 4.95 -12.98
C GLY A 35 3.14 4.52 -12.23
N ALA A 36 3.95 3.68 -12.88
CA ALA A 36 5.31 3.36 -12.47
C ALA A 36 6.21 4.58 -12.67
N ARG A 37 6.65 5.16 -11.55
CA ARG A 37 7.38 6.44 -11.45
C ARG A 37 8.82 6.22 -11.01
N PHE A 38 9.56 5.47 -11.81
CA PHE A 38 11.01 5.33 -11.63
C PHE A 38 11.75 6.53 -12.23
N PRO A 39 12.99 6.82 -11.77
CA PRO A 39 13.91 7.76 -12.41
C PRO A 39 13.88 7.71 -13.95
N ALA A 40 13.99 6.49 -14.50
CA ALA A 40 13.99 6.23 -15.94
C ALA A 40 12.68 6.63 -16.64
N THR A 41 11.53 6.26 -16.08
CA THR A 41 10.21 6.60 -16.64
C THR A 41 9.88 8.08 -16.52
N MET A 42 10.43 8.76 -15.52
CA MET A 42 10.21 10.20 -15.34
C MET A 42 11.10 11.04 -16.27
N ALA A 43 12.18 10.48 -16.80
CA ALA A 43 13.11 11.19 -17.69
C ALA A 43 12.58 11.35 -19.13
N ASP A 44 11.82 10.38 -19.65
CA ASP A 44 11.41 10.34 -21.05
C ASP A 44 10.00 9.74 -21.26
N ASP A 45 9.19 10.37 -22.11
CA ASP A 45 7.79 9.97 -22.36
C ASP A 45 7.67 8.62 -23.09
N ARG A 46 8.66 8.23 -23.90
CA ARG A 46 8.66 6.93 -24.56
C ARG A 46 9.00 5.83 -23.56
N VAL A 47 9.95 6.07 -22.66
CA VAL A 47 10.26 5.15 -21.54
C VAL A 47 9.04 5.01 -20.64
N TRP A 48 8.37 6.11 -20.32
CA TRP A 48 7.11 6.12 -19.58
C TRP A 48 6.07 5.19 -20.21
N ASP A 49 5.75 5.37 -21.49
CA ASP A 49 4.68 4.60 -22.16
C ASP A 49 4.99 3.09 -22.16
N VAL A 50 6.22 2.72 -22.53
CA VAL A 50 6.61 1.29 -22.60
C VAL A 50 6.54 0.61 -21.24
N VAL A 51 7.04 1.26 -20.19
CA VAL A 51 7.05 0.68 -18.84
C VAL A 51 5.63 0.64 -18.27
N ASN A 52 4.87 1.73 -18.39
CA ASN A 52 3.53 1.81 -17.83
C ASN A 52 2.52 0.89 -18.52
N ARG A 53 2.68 0.59 -19.82
CA ARG A 53 1.89 -0.46 -20.48
C ARG A 53 2.08 -1.82 -19.82
N LYS A 54 3.33 -2.17 -19.47
CA LYS A 54 3.63 -3.40 -18.73
C LYS A 54 3.12 -3.36 -17.29
N THR A 55 3.27 -2.23 -16.61
CA THR A 55 2.69 -2.03 -15.26
C THR A 55 1.18 -2.22 -15.27
N GLY A 56 0.49 -1.65 -16.26
CA GLY A 56 -0.95 -1.83 -16.45
C GLY A 56 -1.33 -3.28 -16.66
N LEU A 57 -0.60 -4.01 -17.51
CA LEU A 57 -0.82 -5.44 -17.71
C LEU A 57 -0.65 -6.24 -16.41
N MET A 58 0.37 -5.94 -15.61
CA MET A 58 0.59 -6.59 -14.31
C MET A 58 -0.55 -6.33 -13.32
N PHE A 59 -1.09 -5.10 -13.30
CA PHE A 59 -2.24 -4.77 -12.47
C PHE A 59 -3.51 -5.50 -12.93
N VAL A 60 -3.78 -5.53 -14.23
CA VAL A 60 -4.93 -6.26 -14.78
C VAL A 60 -4.80 -7.76 -14.50
N ALA A 61 -3.62 -8.35 -14.74
CA ALA A 61 -3.38 -9.77 -14.50
C ALA A 61 -3.51 -10.14 -13.02
N GLY A 62 -2.89 -9.36 -12.12
CA GLY A 62 -2.99 -9.59 -10.67
C GLY A 62 -4.42 -9.45 -10.15
N GLY A 63 -5.13 -8.41 -10.59
CA GLY A 63 -6.53 -8.19 -10.24
C GLY A 63 -7.45 -9.30 -10.78
N ALA A 64 -7.24 -9.75 -12.02
CA ALA A 64 -8.01 -10.83 -12.61
C ALA A 64 -7.79 -12.16 -11.87
N VAL A 65 -6.54 -12.51 -11.54
CA VAL A 65 -6.22 -13.72 -10.78
C VAL A 65 -6.89 -13.68 -9.40
N ALA A 66 -6.78 -12.56 -8.67
CA ALA A 66 -7.44 -12.39 -7.38
C ALA A 66 -8.97 -12.56 -7.50
N GLY A 67 -9.58 -11.86 -8.45
CA GLY A 67 -11.02 -11.89 -8.66
C GLY A 67 -11.55 -13.27 -9.07
N ILE A 68 -10.84 -13.98 -9.94
CA ILE A 68 -11.21 -15.35 -10.33
C ILE A 68 -11.17 -16.29 -9.13
N VAL A 69 -10.11 -16.22 -8.32
CA VAL A 69 -9.98 -17.07 -7.12
C VAL A 69 -11.10 -16.79 -6.13
N ASP A 70 -11.44 -15.51 -5.91
CA ASP A 70 -12.57 -15.13 -5.06
C ASP A 70 -13.91 -15.67 -5.58
N LEU A 71 -14.16 -15.56 -6.89
CA LEU A 71 -15.37 -16.10 -7.52
C LEU A 71 -15.45 -17.63 -7.39
N LEU A 72 -14.33 -18.33 -7.56
CA LEU A 72 -14.25 -19.78 -7.37
C LEU A 72 -14.49 -20.17 -5.90
N ALA A 73 -14.02 -19.35 -4.95
CA ALA A 73 -14.26 -19.58 -3.52
C ALA A 73 -15.74 -19.41 -3.17
N VAL A 74 -16.41 -18.39 -3.73
CA VAL A 74 -17.86 -18.19 -3.60
C VAL A 74 -18.65 -19.34 -4.19
N ALA A 75 -18.22 -19.86 -5.35
CA ALA A 75 -18.83 -21.01 -6.00
C ALA A 75 -18.57 -22.35 -5.30
N GLY A 76 -17.78 -22.37 -4.21
CA GLY A 76 -17.44 -23.60 -3.48
C GLY A 76 -16.42 -24.49 -4.20
N VAL A 77 -15.75 -23.99 -5.23
CA VAL A 77 -14.76 -24.74 -6.02
C VAL A 77 -13.39 -24.80 -5.33
N VAL A 78 -13.01 -23.71 -4.64
CA VAL A 78 -11.75 -23.65 -3.87
C VAL A 78 -12.02 -23.32 -2.40
N THR A 79 -11.16 -23.81 -1.51
CA THR A 79 -11.26 -23.50 -0.08
C THR A 79 -10.79 -22.08 0.22
N ARG A 80 -11.18 -21.54 1.38
CA ARG A 80 -10.78 -20.18 1.80
C ARG A 80 -9.28 -20.05 2.03
N ASP A 81 -8.64 -21.12 2.48
CA ASP A 81 -7.20 -21.15 2.73
C ASP A 81 -6.45 -20.89 1.42
N VAL A 82 -6.94 -21.41 0.29
CA VAL A 82 -6.41 -21.11 -1.05
C VAL A 82 -6.46 -19.61 -1.33
N GLY A 83 -7.55 -18.92 -1.01
CA GLY A 83 -7.65 -17.46 -1.15
C GLY A 83 -6.57 -16.71 -0.36
N GLN A 84 -6.31 -17.12 0.88
CA GLN A 84 -5.24 -16.52 1.70
C GLN A 84 -3.85 -16.73 1.08
N TYR A 85 -3.56 -17.94 0.59
CA TYR A 85 -2.30 -18.21 -0.10
C TYR A 85 -2.15 -17.40 -1.39
N VAL A 86 -3.23 -17.21 -2.14
CA VAL A 86 -3.23 -16.37 -3.36
C VAL A 86 -2.95 -14.91 -3.02
N VAL A 87 -3.58 -14.36 -1.97
CA VAL A 87 -3.27 -12.99 -1.52
C VAL A 87 -1.79 -12.87 -1.13
N GLY A 88 -1.26 -13.82 -0.35
CA GLY A 88 0.15 -13.86 0.00
C GLY A 88 1.07 -13.92 -1.23
N ALA A 89 0.75 -14.79 -2.18
CA ALA A 89 1.48 -14.93 -3.44
C ALA A 89 1.41 -13.66 -4.30
N LEU A 90 0.27 -12.96 -4.33
CA LEU A 90 0.10 -11.69 -5.03
C LEU A 90 0.93 -10.57 -4.40
N VAL A 91 1.02 -10.52 -3.07
CA VAL A 91 1.93 -9.57 -2.38
C VAL A 91 3.37 -9.83 -2.81
N VAL A 92 3.82 -11.09 -2.76
CA VAL A 92 5.17 -11.47 -3.21
C VAL A 92 5.38 -11.12 -4.69
N TYR A 93 4.40 -11.42 -5.53
CA TYR A 93 4.40 -11.07 -6.95
C TYR A 93 4.54 -9.56 -7.16
N ILE A 94 3.80 -8.72 -6.44
CA ILE A 94 3.89 -7.26 -6.54
C ILE A 94 5.29 -6.77 -6.16
N LEU A 95 5.90 -7.34 -5.11
CA LEU A 95 7.26 -6.98 -4.71
C LEU A 95 8.28 -7.34 -5.79
N ILE A 96 8.22 -8.57 -6.32
CA ILE A 96 9.10 -9.03 -7.40
C ILE A 96 8.88 -8.19 -8.66
N ALA A 97 7.62 -7.98 -9.04
CA ALA A 97 7.23 -7.19 -10.20
C ALA A 97 7.70 -5.74 -10.09
N SER A 98 7.68 -5.15 -8.90
CA SER A 98 8.16 -3.78 -8.66
C SER A 98 9.67 -3.67 -8.90
N VAL A 99 10.46 -4.61 -8.37
CA VAL A 99 11.91 -4.67 -8.61
C VAL A 99 12.21 -4.93 -10.08
N TRP A 100 11.48 -5.87 -10.70
CA TRP A 100 11.65 -6.19 -12.11
C TRP A 100 11.29 -5.00 -13.01
N LEU A 101 10.18 -4.31 -12.74
CA LEU A 101 9.75 -3.12 -13.49
C LEU A 101 10.75 -1.98 -13.36
N TRP A 102 11.34 -1.79 -12.17
CA TRP A 102 12.41 -0.82 -11.99
C TRP A 102 13.62 -1.15 -12.88
N ARG A 103 14.14 -2.39 -12.82
CA ARG A 103 15.26 -2.82 -13.68
C ARG A 103 14.92 -2.80 -15.16
N TYR A 104 13.69 -3.12 -15.51
CA TYR A 104 13.18 -3.02 -16.88
C TYR A 104 13.18 -1.57 -17.36
N SER A 105 12.74 -0.63 -16.53
CA SER A 105 12.74 0.80 -16.86
C SER A 105 14.14 1.34 -17.12
N GLU A 106 15.13 0.94 -16.32
CA GLU A 106 16.53 1.32 -16.51
C GLU A 106 17.11 0.76 -17.81
N ARG A 107 16.76 -0.49 -18.15
CA ARG A 107 17.16 -1.10 -19.43
C ARG A 107 16.59 -0.31 -20.61
N VAL A 108 15.28 -0.06 -20.61
CA VAL A 108 14.61 0.69 -21.69
C VAL A 108 15.17 2.11 -21.83
N ALA A 109 15.53 2.77 -20.72
CA ALA A 109 16.18 4.08 -20.77
C ALA A 109 17.58 4.01 -21.39
N ARG A 110 18.40 3.05 -20.98
CA ARG A 110 19.75 2.85 -21.55
C ARG A 110 19.71 2.56 -23.05
N ASP A 111 18.83 1.65 -23.47
CA ASP A 111 18.67 1.29 -24.90
C ASP A 111 18.25 2.48 -25.76
N ARG A 112 17.69 3.53 -25.14
CA ARG A 112 17.25 4.76 -25.79
C ARG A 112 18.19 5.94 -25.58
N GLY A 113 19.35 5.74 -24.96
CA GLY A 113 20.29 6.81 -24.66
C GLY A 113 19.76 7.85 -23.64
N VAL A 114 18.74 7.48 -22.86
CA VAL A 114 18.16 8.35 -21.83
C VAL A 114 18.94 8.17 -20.54
N THR A 115 19.57 9.23 -20.06
CA THR A 115 20.17 9.26 -18.73
C THR A 115 19.07 9.45 -17.69
N ALA A 116 18.91 8.47 -16.81
CA ALA A 116 17.95 8.55 -15.72
C ALA A 116 18.33 9.73 -14.81
N ARG A 117 17.41 10.70 -14.68
CA ARG A 117 17.57 11.77 -13.69
C ARG A 117 17.20 11.23 -12.33
N ASP A 118 17.88 11.75 -11.32
CA ASP A 118 17.49 11.55 -9.94
C ASP A 118 15.99 11.81 -9.74
N MET A 119 15.33 10.97 -8.94
CA MET A 119 13.90 11.14 -8.68
C MET A 119 13.66 12.45 -7.92
N GLU A 120 13.01 13.41 -8.58
CA GLU A 120 12.59 14.65 -7.96
C GLU A 120 11.44 14.35 -6.97
N VAL A 121 11.65 14.66 -5.69
CA VAL A 121 10.52 14.69 -4.75
C VAL A 121 9.86 16.05 -4.93
N GLY A 122 8.73 16.10 -5.63
CA GLY A 122 7.97 17.35 -5.81
C GLY A 122 7.32 17.84 -4.52
N ARG A 123 6.79 19.07 -4.51
CA ARG A 123 6.04 19.63 -3.34
C ARG A 123 4.73 18.89 -3.05
N THR A 124 4.18 18.18 -4.03
CA THR A 124 2.95 17.41 -3.91
C THR A 124 3.16 16.07 -3.22
N THR A 125 4.34 15.44 -3.38
CA THR A 125 4.60 14.11 -2.83
C THR A 125 4.50 14.08 -1.30
N PRO A 126 5.16 14.97 -0.53
CA PRO A 126 4.99 14.99 0.92
C PRO A 126 3.56 15.31 1.36
N LEU A 127 2.83 16.14 0.60
CA LEU A 127 1.43 16.43 0.91
C LEU A 127 0.57 15.16 0.83
N LEU A 128 0.73 14.37 -0.22
CA LEU A 128 -0.02 13.11 -0.40
C LEU A 128 0.33 12.09 0.69
N VAL A 129 1.62 11.98 1.04
CA VAL A 129 2.03 11.12 2.16
C VAL A 129 1.46 11.63 3.48
N ALA A 130 1.48 12.95 3.73
CA ALA A 130 0.87 13.52 4.93
C ALA A 130 -0.63 13.22 5.01
N ILE A 131 -1.38 13.32 3.90
CA ILE A 131 -2.79 12.92 3.84
C ILE A 131 -2.94 11.43 4.21
N GLY A 132 -2.08 10.56 3.69
CA GLY A 132 -2.05 9.14 4.07
C GLY A 132 -1.78 8.94 5.56
N CYS A 133 -0.82 9.66 6.12
CA CYS A 133 -0.53 9.66 7.56
C CYS A 133 -1.74 10.11 8.39
N PHE A 134 -2.44 11.18 7.98
CA PHE A 134 -3.65 11.63 8.66
C PHE A 134 -4.80 10.62 8.55
N ALA A 135 -4.96 9.96 7.40
CA ALA A 135 -5.95 8.89 7.24
C ALA A 135 -5.66 7.71 8.18
N VAL A 136 -4.39 7.29 8.29
CA VAL A 136 -3.97 6.27 9.26
C VAL A 136 -4.18 6.76 10.69
N ALA A 137 -3.96 8.05 10.96
CA ALA A 137 -4.14 8.60 12.30
C ALA A 137 -5.62 8.56 12.72
N VAL A 138 -6.52 9.01 11.84
CA VAL A 138 -7.97 8.93 12.02
C VAL A 138 -8.41 7.47 12.20
N ALA A 139 -7.91 6.56 11.37
CA ALA A 139 -8.19 5.13 11.53
C ALA A 139 -7.73 4.60 12.90
N GLY A 140 -6.58 5.05 13.41
CA GLY A 140 -6.08 4.73 14.75
C GLY A 140 -7.02 5.21 15.87
N VAL A 141 -7.51 6.45 15.79
CA VAL A 141 -8.51 6.98 16.74
C VAL A 141 -9.79 6.17 16.68
N LEU A 142 -10.36 6.00 15.48
CA LEU A 142 -11.59 5.26 15.30
C LEU A 142 -11.44 3.81 15.79
N SER A 143 -10.28 3.19 15.57
CA SER A 143 -9.96 1.84 16.03
C SER A 143 -10.03 1.75 17.55
N ALA A 144 -9.45 2.73 18.25
CA ALA A 144 -9.38 2.78 19.71
C ALA A 144 -10.76 2.79 20.40
N PHE A 145 -11.77 3.34 19.73
CA PHE A 145 -13.12 3.49 20.29
C PHE A 145 -14.18 2.61 19.62
N SER A 146 -13.77 1.78 18.65
CA SER A 146 -14.69 0.88 17.96
C SER A 146 -14.98 -0.40 18.75
N THR A 147 -16.22 -0.87 18.69
CA THR A 147 -16.58 -2.23 19.09
C THR A 147 -16.03 -3.25 18.09
N PRO A 148 -15.92 -4.54 18.46
CA PRO A 148 -15.52 -5.60 17.53
C PRO A 148 -16.31 -5.54 16.22
N ASN A 149 -15.60 -5.37 15.12
CA ASN A 149 -16.19 -5.18 13.79
C ASN A 149 -15.26 -5.70 12.67
N PRO A 150 -15.77 -5.92 11.45
CA PRO A 150 -15.01 -6.48 10.34
C PRO A 150 -14.31 -5.44 9.45
N TRP A 151 -14.34 -4.14 9.76
CA TRP A 151 -13.70 -3.08 8.95
C TRP A 151 -12.49 -2.40 9.58
N LEU A 152 -12.61 -2.04 10.85
CA LEU A 152 -11.59 -1.36 11.62
C LEU A 152 -11.06 -2.19 12.78
N GLY A 153 -9.79 -2.00 13.14
CA GLY A 153 -9.21 -2.57 14.35
C GLY A 153 -8.10 -3.60 14.15
N PHE A 154 -7.33 -3.81 15.22
CA PHE A 154 -6.29 -4.80 15.32
C PHE A 154 -6.89 -6.20 15.46
N ARG A 155 -6.57 -7.08 14.51
CA ARG A 155 -7.25 -8.37 14.34
C ARG A 155 -6.27 -9.51 14.34
N VAL A 156 -6.25 -10.19 15.46
CA VAL A 156 -5.51 -11.43 15.68
C VAL A 156 -6.43 -12.40 16.41
N PRO A 157 -6.17 -13.70 16.39
CA PRO A 157 -7.05 -14.69 17.02
C PRO A 157 -7.49 -14.31 18.45
N ALA A 158 -6.57 -13.77 19.25
CA ALA A 158 -6.85 -13.28 20.60
C ALA A 158 -7.90 -12.14 20.66
N THR A 159 -7.88 -11.18 19.73
CA THR A 159 -8.86 -10.08 19.74
C THR A 159 -10.24 -10.49 19.21
N PHE A 160 -10.33 -11.62 18.50
CA PHE A 160 -11.62 -12.20 18.11
C PHE A 160 -12.23 -13.09 19.20
N ALA A 161 -11.38 -13.71 20.03
CA ALA A 161 -11.83 -14.61 21.08
C ALA A 161 -12.48 -13.87 22.26
N ASP A 162 -12.00 -12.65 22.58
CA ASP A 162 -12.46 -11.88 23.74
C ASP A 162 -12.63 -10.37 23.41
N PRO A 163 -13.86 -9.81 23.52
CA PRO A 163 -14.10 -8.38 23.38
C PRO A 163 -13.29 -7.49 24.34
N ALA A 164 -12.95 -7.97 25.53
CA ALA A 164 -12.10 -7.22 26.47
C ALA A 164 -10.67 -7.08 25.92
N VAL A 165 -10.12 -8.16 25.36
CA VAL A 165 -8.82 -8.15 24.66
C VAL A 165 -8.88 -7.24 23.43
N TRP A 166 -9.97 -7.29 22.66
CA TRP A 166 -10.21 -6.34 21.56
C TRP A 166 -10.06 -4.90 22.02
N HIS A 167 -10.81 -4.50 23.05
CA HIS A 167 -10.82 -3.11 23.52
C HIS A 167 -9.46 -2.66 24.02
N GLN A 168 -8.76 -3.49 24.81
CA GLN A 168 -7.45 -3.13 25.34
C GLN A 168 -6.38 -2.98 24.24
N VAL A 169 -6.35 -3.92 23.28
CA VAL A 169 -5.38 -3.91 22.19
C VAL A 169 -5.67 -2.75 21.25
N ASN A 170 -6.93 -2.56 20.85
CA ASN A 170 -7.30 -1.49 19.93
C ASN A 170 -7.14 -0.10 20.53
N LEU A 171 -7.42 0.08 21.82
CA LEU A 171 -7.16 1.33 22.51
C LEU A 171 -5.68 1.69 22.46
N LYS A 172 -4.80 0.76 22.87
CA LYS A 172 -3.35 1.02 22.88
C LYS A 172 -2.78 1.16 21.47
N ALA A 173 -2.93 0.14 20.63
CA ALA A 173 -2.37 0.12 19.28
C ALA A 173 -2.95 1.23 18.40
N GLY A 174 -4.26 1.47 18.49
CA GLY A 174 -4.96 2.53 17.74
C GLY A 174 -4.46 3.93 18.13
N LEU A 175 -4.37 4.25 19.42
CA LEU A 175 -3.85 5.54 19.87
C LEU A 175 -2.35 5.71 19.54
N THR A 176 -1.53 4.66 19.70
CA THR A 176 -0.12 4.71 19.30
C THR A 176 0.03 4.98 17.81
N LEU A 177 -0.73 4.27 16.96
CA LEU A 177 -0.74 4.48 15.51
C LEU A 177 -1.22 5.88 15.14
N SER A 178 -2.21 6.40 15.88
CA SER A 178 -2.72 7.77 15.73
C SER A 178 -1.66 8.83 15.96
N VAL A 179 -0.99 8.76 17.12
CA VAL A 179 0.04 9.73 17.49
C VAL A 179 1.22 9.66 16.52
N LEU A 180 1.74 8.45 16.26
CA LEU A 180 2.89 8.29 15.36
C LEU A 180 2.58 8.80 13.95
N SER A 181 1.44 8.41 13.38
CA SER A 181 1.08 8.86 12.04
C SER A 181 0.76 10.35 12.00
N GLY A 182 0.15 10.93 13.04
CA GLY A 182 -0.02 12.38 13.16
C GLY A 182 1.31 13.12 13.13
N VAL A 183 2.29 12.68 13.93
CA VAL A 183 3.65 13.26 13.97
C VAL A 183 4.32 13.19 12.59
N PHE A 184 4.36 12.00 11.97
CA PHE A 184 4.92 11.87 10.62
C PHE A 184 4.18 12.73 9.60
N GLY A 185 2.85 12.84 9.69
CA GLY A 185 2.03 13.70 8.84
C GLY A 185 2.48 15.16 8.90
N PHE A 186 2.68 15.70 10.10
CA PHE A 186 3.21 17.06 10.28
C PHE A 186 4.64 17.20 9.74
N MET A 187 5.51 16.20 9.96
CA MET A 187 6.88 16.21 9.42
C MET A 187 6.88 16.26 7.89
N PHE A 188 6.01 15.48 7.24
CA PHE A 188 5.85 15.51 5.78
C PHE A 188 5.31 16.84 5.27
N LEU A 189 4.36 17.47 5.98
CA LEU A 189 3.92 18.83 5.63
C LEU A 189 5.07 19.84 5.71
N GLY A 190 5.94 19.71 6.71
CA GLY A 190 7.14 20.54 6.86
C GLY A 190 8.12 20.43 5.69
N LEU A 191 8.19 19.28 5.02
CA LEU A 191 9.05 19.13 3.82
C LEU A 191 8.61 20.01 2.64
N ARG A 192 7.38 20.52 2.63
CA ARG A 192 6.85 21.33 1.51
C ARG A 192 7.51 22.70 1.40
N SER A 193 7.95 23.27 2.51
CA SER A 193 8.63 24.57 2.56
C SER A 193 10.13 24.47 2.31
N MET A 194 10.69 23.26 2.25
CA MET A 194 12.12 23.02 2.03
C MET A 194 12.52 23.11 0.57
N THR A 195 13.82 23.30 0.33
CA THR A 195 14.41 23.16 -1.00
C THR A 195 14.28 21.71 -1.49
N GLU A 196 14.45 21.50 -2.80
CA GLU A 196 14.31 20.16 -3.38
C GLU A 196 15.37 19.18 -2.87
N SER A 197 16.63 19.63 -2.74
CA SER A 197 17.73 18.80 -2.25
C SER A 197 17.51 18.35 -0.81
N GLU A 198 17.10 19.26 0.08
CA GLU A 198 16.75 18.96 1.47
C GLU A 198 15.59 17.99 1.57
N ARG A 199 14.51 18.25 0.81
CA ARG A 199 13.33 17.39 0.78
C ARG A 199 13.67 15.98 0.31
N LYS A 200 14.46 15.84 -0.75
CA LYS A 200 14.91 14.52 -1.26
C LYS A 200 15.70 13.76 -0.19
N ARG A 201 16.61 14.45 0.51
CA ARG A 201 17.45 13.84 1.57
C ARG A 201 16.63 13.32 2.74
N LEU A 202 15.62 14.06 3.18
CA LEU A 202 14.82 13.72 4.36
C LEU A 202 13.63 12.80 4.05
N PHE A 203 13.03 12.92 2.87
CA PHE A 203 11.80 12.21 2.53
C PHE A 203 11.92 10.69 2.68
N SER A 204 12.97 10.07 2.12
CA SER A 204 13.15 8.62 2.18
C SER A 204 13.31 8.10 3.60
N GLY A 205 14.08 8.82 4.44
CA GLY A 205 14.28 8.46 5.84
C GLY A 205 12.99 8.54 6.65
N LEU A 206 12.21 9.62 6.46
CA LEU A 206 10.90 9.78 7.11
C LEU A 206 9.89 8.74 6.63
N PHE A 207 9.89 8.43 5.34
CA PHE A 207 8.97 7.45 4.76
C PHE A 207 9.26 6.04 5.27
N ILE A 208 10.53 5.63 5.27
CA ILE A 208 10.95 4.34 5.84
C ILE A 208 10.65 4.31 7.34
N GLY A 209 10.95 5.38 8.07
CA GLY A 209 10.66 5.48 9.50
C GLY A 209 9.18 5.33 9.81
N TRP A 210 8.30 5.95 9.02
CA TRP A 210 6.84 5.83 9.17
C TRP A 210 6.35 4.40 8.91
N LEU A 211 6.81 3.75 7.84
CA LEU A 211 6.45 2.35 7.54
C LEU A 211 6.96 1.39 8.62
N ALA A 212 8.19 1.58 9.09
CA ALA A 212 8.77 0.79 10.17
C ALA A 212 7.98 0.97 11.48
N ALA A 213 7.54 2.19 11.77
CA ALA A 213 6.71 2.49 12.94
C ALA A 213 5.35 1.76 12.87
N ILE A 214 4.67 1.78 11.71
CA ILE A 214 3.42 1.02 11.51
C ILE A 214 3.65 -0.48 11.75
N LEU A 215 4.71 -1.04 11.15
CA LEU A 215 5.04 -2.45 11.30
C LEU A 215 5.35 -2.81 12.76
N LEU A 216 6.10 -1.96 13.45
CA LEU A 216 6.43 -2.15 14.86
C LEU A 216 5.17 -2.16 15.74
N VAL A 217 4.24 -1.22 15.52
CA VAL A 217 2.94 -1.21 16.21
C VAL A 217 2.15 -2.49 15.93
N ALA A 218 2.17 -2.99 14.68
CA ALA A 218 1.48 -4.22 14.34
C ALA A 218 2.07 -5.45 15.04
N VAL A 219 3.40 -5.58 15.07
CA VAL A 219 4.09 -6.66 15.78
C VAL A 219 3.84 -6.55 17.29
N ALA A 220 4.05 -5.37 17.87
CA ALA A 220 3.84 -5.14 19.31
C ALA A 220 2.38 -5.38 19.72
N GLY A 221 1.41 -4.94 18.91
CA GLY A 221 -0.02 -5.19 19.13
C GLY A 221 -0.36 -6.68 19.11
N THR A 222 0.25 -7.45 18.20
CA THR A 222 0.09 -8.92 18.16
C THR A 222 0.61 -9.58 19.43
N LEU A 223 1.83 -9.22 19.84
CA LEU A 223 2.45 -9.77 21.04
C LEU A 223 1.65 -9.41 22.30
N PHE A 224 1.19 -8.16 22.39
CA PHE A 224 0.37 -7.69 23.49
C PHE A 224 -0.98 -8.43 23.56
N ALA A 225 -1.68 -8.58 22.43
CA ALA A 225 -2.92 -9.35 22.37
C ALA A 225 -2.75 -10.79 22.85
N ASN A 226 -1.68 -11.46 22.39
CA ASN A 226 -1.38 -12.83 22.80
C ASN A 226 -0.97 -12.94 24.27
N SER A 227 -0.43 -11.88 24.88
CA SER A 227 -0.11 -11.85 26.31
C SER A 227 -1.34 -11.72 27.20
N LEU A 228 -2.41 -11.08 26.71
CA LEU A 228 -3.68 -10.94 27.42
C LEU A 228 -4.57 -12.20 27.33
N ALA A 229 -4.35 -13.04 26.32
CA ALA A 229 -5.10 -14.27 26.09
C ALA A 229 -4.53 -15.50 26.83
N ARG A 230 -3.47 -15.32 27.63
CA ARG A 230 -2.86 -16.35 28.49
C ARG A 230 -3.33 -16.16 29.92
#